data_AF-A0A8T6T4V0-F1
#
_entry.id   AF-A0A8T6T4V0-F1
#
_cell.length_a   1.000
_cell.length_b   1.000
_cell.length_c   1.000
_cell.angle_alpha   90.00
_cell.angle_beta   90.00
_cell.angle_gamma   90.00
#
_symmetry.space_group_name_H-M   'P 1'
#
loop_
_entity.id
_entity.type
_entity.pdbx_description
1 polymer ?
#
loop_
_entity_poly.entity_id
_entity_poly.type
_entity_poly.pdbx_seq_one_letter_code
_entity_poly.pdbx_strand_id
1 'polypeptide(L)'
;MCILAPKLVDAGRHPNIELRILSEVTGFKGKPGDFQVEVTRKTLSVNPDKCTGCADCAEVCPVEGTNPFDENIGVRKAIYVPFP
;
A
#
# COMPACT_ATOMS: atom_id res chain seq x y z
N MET A 1 -2.91 -15.36 8.52
CA MET A 1 -4.15 -14.55 8.56
C MET A 1 -5.26 -15.30 7.80
N CYS A 2 -6.19 -15.99 8.49
CA CYS A 2 -7.04 -17.01 7.83
C CYS A 2 -8.29 -16.45 7.11
N ILE A 3 -8.90 -15.38 7.64
CA ILE A 3 -10.16 -14.84 7.10
C ILE A 3 -9.97 -13.63 6.21
N LEU A 4 -8.96 -12.79 6.51
CA LEU A 4 -8.75 -11.52 5.82
C LEU A 4 -7.86 -11.66 4.58
N ALA A 5 -6.83 -12.53 4.62
CA ALA A 5 -5.93 -12.70 3.49
C ALA A 5 -6.65 -13.11 2.19
N PRO A 6 -7.62 -14.05 2.17
CA PRO A 6 -8.38 -14.35 0.97
C PRO A 6 -9.10 -13.12 0.40
N LYS A 7 -9.70 -12.27 1.27
CA LYS A 7 -10.41 -11.05 0.85
C LYS A 7 -9.49 -9.99 0.27
N LEU A 8 -8.27 -9.85 0.81
CA LEU A 8 -7.26 -8.94 0.26
C LEU A 8 -6.83 -9.39 -1.15
N VAL A 9 -6.62 -10.70 -1.34
CA VAL A 9 -6.26 -11.26 -2.65
C VAL A 9 -7.40 -11.10 -3.66
N ASP A 10 -8.63 -11.40 -3.26
CA ASP A 10 -9.81 -11.26 -4.11
C ASP A 10 -9.97 -9.81 -4.57
N ALA A 11 -9.92 -8.84 -3.66
CA ALA A 11 -10.05 -7.43 -3.98
C ALA A 11 -8.91 -6.93 -4.90
N GLY A 12 -7.67 -7.39 -4.66
CA GLY A 12 -6.51 -6.99 -5.46
C GLY A 12 -6.51 -7.50 -6.90
N ARG A 13 -7.31 -8.52 -7.23
CA ARG A 13 -7.41 -9.12 -8.57
C ARG A 13 -8.79 -8.97 -9.21
N HIS A 14 -9.72 -8.29 -8.55
CA HIS A 14 -11.11 -8.21 -9.00
C HIS A 14 -11.24 -7.28 -10.23
N PRO A 15 -11.90 -7.72 -11.32
CA PRO A 15 -11.96 -6.95 -12.57
C PRO A 15 -12.73 -5.63 -12.47
N ASN A 16 -13.66 -5.52 -11.52
CA ASN A 16 -14.47 -4.32 -11.29
C ASN A 16 -13.95 -3.42 -10.15
N ILE A 17 -12.75 -3.68 -9.61
CA ILE A 17 -12.16 -2.88 -8.54
C ILE A 17 -10.83 -2.33 -9.03
N GLU A 18 -10.69 -1.01 -9.04
CA GLU A 18 -9.40 -0.37 -9.24
C GLU A 18 -8.75 -0.10 -7.88
N LEU A 19 -7.65 -0.83 -7.58
CA LEU A 19 -6.90 -0.63 -6.35
C LEU A 19 -5.90 0.53 -6.50
N ARG A 20 -6.11 1.61 -5.72
CA ARG A 20 -5.18 2.74 -5.64
C ARG A 20 -4.44 2.72 -4.30
N ILE A 21 -3.31 2.02 -4.25
CA ILE A 21 -2.47 1.93 -3.04
C ILE A 21 -1.77 3.25 -2.72
N LEU A 22 -1.55 3.50 -1.42
CA LEU A 22 -0.91 4.71 -0.89
C LEU A 22 -1.56 6.01 -1.40
N SER A 23 -2.88 5.96 -1.59
CA SER A 23 -3.67 7.07 -2.06
C SER A 23 -4.57 7.60 -0.96
N GLU A 24 -4.72 8.92 -0.93
CA GLU A 24 -5.60 9.64 -0.01
C GLU A 24 -6.57 10.50 -0.81
N VAL A 25 -7.83 10.55 -0.38
CA VAL A 25 -8.82 11.47 -0.94
C VAL A 25 -8.53 12.85 -0.35
N THR A 26 -8.23 13.81 -1.21
CA THR A 26 -7.86 15.19 -0.81
C THR A 26 -8.99 16.18 -1.06
N GLY A 27 -9.97 15.81 -1.87
CA GLY A 27 -11.07 16.69 -2.23
C GLY A 27 -12.24 15.93 -2.82
N PHE A 28 -13.41 16.55 -2.73
CA PHE A 28 -14.66 15.98 -3.21
C PHE A 28 -15.64 17.09 -3.56
N LYS A 29 -16.30 16.96 -4.72
CA LYS A 29 -17.34 17.88 -5.19
C LYS A 29 -18.43 17.10 -5.91
N GLY A 30 -19.60 17.73 -6.06
CA GLY A 30 -20.74 17.16 -6.79
C GLY A 30 -21.92 16.85 -5.89
N LYS A 31 -22.78 15.94 -6.34
CA LYS A 31 -24.07 15.59 -5.73
C LYS A 31 -24.33 14.08 -5.86
N PRO A 32 -25.28 13.49 -5.12
CA PRO A 32 -25.58 12.06 -5.22
C PRO A 32 -25.74 11.58 -6.67
N GLY A 33 -24.91 10.61 -7.06
CA GLY A 33 -24.87 10.03 -8.42
C GLY A 33 -23.92 10.70 -9.40
N ASP A 34 -23.33 11.86 -9.05
CA ASP A 34 -22.40 12.62 -9.89
C ASP A 34 -21.32 13.26 -9.02
N PHE A 35 -20.30 12.48 -8.71
CA PHE A 35 -19.22 12.88 -7.82
C PHE A 35 -17.90 12.99 -8.56
N GLN A 36 -17.18 14.06 -8.26
CA GLN A 36 -15.80 14.23 -8.64
C GLN A 36 -14.93 14.14 -7.39
N VAL A 37 -14.02 13.17 -7.37
CA VAL A 37 -13.12 12.90 -6.25
C VAL A 37 -11.70 13.24 -6.66
N GLU A 38 -11.02 14.02 -5.84
CA GLU A 38 -9.58 14.28 -5.99
C GLU A 38 -8.81 13.29 -5.12
N VAL A 39 -7.91 12.53 -5.75
CA VAL A 39 -7.13 11.49 -5.09
C VAL A 39 -5.65 11.77 -5.30
N THR A 40 -4.93 11.97 -4.21
CA THR A 40 -3.47 12.11 -4.23
C THR A 40 -2.82 10.78 -3.95
N ARG A 41 -2.00 10.28 -4.89
CA ARG A 41 -1.21 9.05 -4.72
C ARG A 41 0.20 9.42 -4.27
N LYS A 42 0.60 8.93 -3.10
CA LYS A 42 2.00 9.04 -2.65
C LYS A 42 2.87 8.17 -3.54
N THR A 43 3.99 8.73 -4.00
CA THR A 43 4.90 7.99 -4.87
C THR A 43 5.57 6.87 -4.08
N LEU A 44 5.61 5.70 -4.69
CA LEU A 44 6.55 4.67 -4.30
C LEU A 44 7.85 5.00 -5.04
N SER A 45 8.96 5.11 -4.32
CA SER A 45 10.29 5.20 -4.94
C SER A 45 10.70 3.90 -5.68
N VAL A 46 9.75 2.99 -5.88
CA VAL A 46 9.86 1.70 -6.57
C VAL A 46 8.75 1.64 -7.63
N ASN A 47 9.09 1.21 -8.84
CA ASN A 47 8.09 0.98 -9.88
C ASN A 47 7.28 -0.30 -9.55
N PRO A 48 5.97 -0.19 -9.26
CA PRO A 48 5.16 -1.35 -8.87
C PRO A 48 4.99 -2.37 -9.99
N ASP A 49 5.02 -1.96 -11.26
CA ASP A 49 4.86 -2.87 -12.41
C ASP A 49 6.09 -3.75 -12.64
N LYS A 50 7.24 -3.37 -12.08
CA LYS A 50 8.50 -4.11 -12.15
C LYS A 50 8.87 -4.81 -10.84
N CYS A 51 8.19 -4.47 -9.74
CA CYS A 51 8.48 -5.02 -8.43
C CYS A 51 7.95 -6.46 -8.34
N THR A 52 8.82 -7.41 -7.98
CA THR A 52 8.47 -8.83 -7.82
C THR A 52 8.11 -9.20 -6.38
N GLY A 53 8.39 -8.32 -5.42
CA GLY A 53 8.20 -8.60 -3.99
C GLY A 53 9.24 -9.55 -3.38
N CYS A 54 10.42 -9.71 -4.00
CA CYS A 54 11.47 -10.63 -3.50
C CYS A 54 12.13 -10.22 -2.18
N ALA A 55 12.01 -8.94 -1.78
CA ALA A 55 12.58 -8.36 -0.55
C ALA A 55 14.12 -8.20 -0.48
N ASP A 56 14.88 -8.56 -1.52
CA ASP A 56 16.35 -8.37 -1.57
C ASP A 56 16.79 -6.92 -1.25
N CYS A 57 15.97 -5.95 -1.63
CA CYS A 57 16.22 -4.53 -1.37
C CYS A 57 16.16 -4.14 0.12
N ALA A 58 15.36 -4.84 0.91
CA ALA A 58 15.28 -4.61 2.36
C ALA A 58 16.50 -5.20 3.07
N GLU A 59 17.01 -6.35 2.63
CA GLU A 59 18.18 -7.02 3.23
C GLU A 59 19.44 -6.15 3.19
N VAL A 60 19.69 -5.49 2.06
CA VAL A 60 20.87 -4.63 1.85
C VAL A 60 20.70 -3.22 2.43
N CYS A 61 19.51 -2.86 2.93
CA CYS A 61 19.23 -1.50 3.38
C CYS A 61 19.97 -1.21 4.70
N PRO A 62 20.85 -0.19 4.74
CA PRO A 62 21.62 0.13 5.94
C PRO A 62 20.83 0.97 6.95
N VAL A 63 19.63 1.44 6.58
CA VAL A 63 18.82 2.34 7.40
C VAL A 63 17.68 1.58 8.05
N GLU A 64 17.53 1.79 9.36
CA GLU A 64 16.48 1.22 10.19
C GLU A 64 15.62 2.31 10.82
N GLY A 65 14.38 1.97 11.13
CA GLY A 65 13.45 2.83 11.83
C GLY A 65 12.33 2.03 12.49
N THR A 66 11.53 2.73 13.29
CA THR A 66 10.40 2.13 13.99
C THR A 66 9.35 1.60 13.01
N ASN A 67 8.82 0.41 13.28
CA ASN A 67 7.75 -0.19 12.50
C ASN A 67 6.36 0.18 13.06
N PRO A 68 5.57 1.03 12.38
CA PRO A 68 4.24 1.40 12.85
C PRO A 68 3.24 0.24 12.80
N PHE A 69 3.47 -0.77 11.95
CA PHE A 69 2.59 -1.94 11.86
C PHE A 69 2.67 -2.80 13.13
N ASP A 70 3.85 -2.89 13.73
CA ASP A 70 4.09 -3.62 14.97
C ASP A 70 3.86 -2.75 16.22
N GLU A 71 2.94 -1.78 16.15
CA GLU A 71 2.64 -0.83 17.23
C GLU A 71 3.90 -0.10 17.77
N ASN A 72 4.83 0.22 16.86
CA ASN A 72 6.11 0.87 17.17
C ASN A 72 7.07 0.05 18.05
N ILE A 73 6.84 -1.25 18.20
CA ILE A 73 7.71 -2.16 18.97
C ILE A 73 8.80 -2.75 18.06
N GLY A 74 8.44 -3.07 16.82
CA GLY A 74 9.33 -3.66 15.83
C GLY A 74 10.24 -2.63 15.14
N VAL A 75 11.26 -3.16 14.45
CA VAL A 75 12.17 -2.40 13.58
C VAL A 75 11.87 -2.77 12.14
N ARG A 76 11.87 -1.78 11.24
CA ARG A 76 11.79 -1.96 9.80
C ARG A 76 12.94 -1.25 9.11
N LYS A 77 13.17 -1.61 7.85
CA LYS A 77 14.07 -0.90 6.95
C LYS A 77 13.39 0.33 6.34
N ALA A 78 14.18 1.22 5.73
CA ALA A 78 13.64 2.37 5.01
C ALA A 78 12.76 1.95 3.82
N ILE A 79 13.18 0.92 3.07
CA ILE A 79 12.36 0.22 2.07
C ILE A 79 11.77 -1.04 2.70
N TYR A 80 10.44 -1.19 2.70
CA TYR A 80 9.76 -2.25 3.42
C TYR A 80 8.38 -2.56 2.82
N VAL A 81 7.85 -3.74 3.16
CA VAL A 81 6.45 -4.12 3.03
C VAL A 81 5.86 -4.20 4.45
N PRO A 82 4.61 -3.75 4.70
CA PRO A 82 4.10 -3.64 6.07
C PRO A 82 4.03 -4.95 6.86
N PHE A 83 3.69 -6.07 6.21
CA PHE A 83 3.61 -7.39 6.82
C PHE A 83 3.76 -8.52 5.76
N PRO A 84 4.16 -9.75 6.14
CA PRO A 84 4.19 -10.92 5.26
C PRO A 84 2.81 -11.51 4.93
#